data_AF-A0A7X7VYE9-F1
#
_entry.id   AF-A0A7X7VYE9-F1
#
_cell.length_a   1.000
_cell.length_b   1.000
_cell.length_c   1.000
_cell.angle_alpha   90.00
_cell.angle_beta   90.00
_cell.angle_gamma   90.00
#
_symmetry.space_group_name_H-M   'P 1'
#
loop_
_entity.id
_entity.type
_entity.pdbx_description
1 polymer ?
#
loop_
_entity_poly.entity_id
_entity_poly.type
_entity_poly.pdbx_seq_one_letter_code
_entity_poly.pdbx_strand_id
1 'polypeptide(L)'
;MKNIARELYEDYLHSRKQLPDLENITPPLINVDDVLRAHYLISDYFSKTEEGILCGVRSPDLLYSAVSRQIVGTGNDMKYSNPLDICATLFFGLVKNHAFHDGNKRTALLILLYQLTLYGRMVKCKASKIERLTLDVASTNFQDPEYRDLWDPQRYACSKELKEKNTDNAVRIISEFLRKNTEKRTFRYRSVTYKELISALERYGYIVETGNGSLQVYKMTKNIWGKPKKVLRAASSFHGENREVRPKRLRKLMDDLGLSEEYPNYNDFFSGDEPMSKLIAVYEGPLKRLKDK
;
A
#
# COMPACT_ATOMS: atom_id res chain seq x y z
N MET A 1 3.55 -6.18 10.55
CA MET A 1 2.60 -7.00 11.35
C MET A 1 3.15 -7.56 12.68
N LYS A 2 4.42 -7.31 13.09
CA LYS A 2 5.04 -8.00 14.25
C LYS A 2 4.43 -7.68 15.63
N ASN A 3 3.79 -6.50 15.79
CA ASN A 3 3.28 -6.00 17.06
C ASN A 3 1.74 -5.99 17.14
N ILE A 4 1.07 -6.62 16.17
CA ILE A 4 -0.38 -6.73 16.17
C ILE A 4 -0.84 -7.74 17.23
N ALA A 5 -2.03 -7.55 17.81
CA ALA A 5 -2.62 -8.52 18.72
C ALA A 5 -2.67 -9.92 18.09
N ARG A 6 -2.36 -10.95 18.89
CA ARG A 6 -2.20 -12.32 18.41
C ARG A 6 -3.44 -12.84 17.67
N GLU A 7 -4.62 -12.62 18.24
CA GLU A 7 -5.90 -13.06 17.66
C GLU A 7 -6.12 -12.42 16.27
N LEU A 8 -5.93 -11.10 16.16
CA LEU A 8 -6.00 -10.40 14.88
C LEU A 8 -4.94 -10.88 13.88
N TYR A 9 -3.75 -11.28 14.35
CA TYR A 9 -2.74 -11.86 13.47
C TYR A 9 -3.15 -13.22 12.92
N GLU A 10 -3.73 -14.08 13.76
CA GLU A 10 -4.22 -15.40 13.36
C GLU A 10 -5.37 -15.27 12.35
N ASP A 11 -6.30 -14.34 12.58
CA ASP A 11 -7.38 -14.00 11.64
C ASP A 11 -6.85 -13.44 10.33
N TYR A 12 -5.84 -12.56 10.38
CA TYR A 12 -5.16 -12.06 9.18
C TYR A 12 -4.55 -13.20 8.36
N LEU A 13 -3.84 -14.14 9.01
CA LEU A 13 -3.25 -15.28 8.32
C LEU A 13 -4.31 -16.18 7.69
N HIS A 14 -5.46 -16.34 8.36
CA HIS A 14 -6.60 -17.07 7.83
C HIS A 14 -7.17 -16.39 6.58
N SER A 15 -7.47 -15.09 6.66
CA SER A 15 -7.96 -14.27 5.54
C SER A 15 -7.00 -14.31 4.36
N ARG A 16 -5.70 -14.11 4.58
CA ARG A 16 -4.67 -14.16 3.54
C ARG A 16 -4.61 -15.52 2.84
N LYS A 17 -4.80 -16.62 3.57
CA LYS A 17 -4.81 -17.96 2.98
C LYS A 17 -6.03 -18.17 2.06
N GLN A 18 -7.17 -17.60 2.41
CA GLN A 18 -8.41 -17.70 1.63
C GLN A 18 -8.45 -16.74 0.45
N LEU A 19 -7.75 -15.61 0.57
CA LEU A 19 -7.75 -14.52 -0.38
C LEU A 19 -6.33 -14.31 -0.93
N PRO A 20 -5.83 -15.22 -1.78
CA PRO A 20 -4.53 -15.08 -2.39
C PRO A 20 -4.47 -13.83 -3.27
N ASP A 21 -3.25 -13.31 -3.41
CA ASP A 21 -2.92 -12.22 -4.31
C ASP A 21 -3.26 -12.54 -5.77
N LEU A 22 -3.55 -11.47 -6.52
CA LEU A 22 -3.73 -11.54 -7.96
C LEU A 22 -2.35 -11.63 -8.65
N GLU A 23 -2.15 -12.65 -9.50
CA GLU A 23 -0.83 -12.96 -10.10
C GLU A 23 -0.22 -11.83 -10.93
N ASN A 24 -1.05 -11.00 -11.57
CA ASN A 24 -0.61 -9.92 -12.46
C ASN A 24 -0.49 -8.55 -11.77
N ILE A 25 -0.48 -8.53 -10.43
CA ILE A 25 -0.33 -7.30 -9.64
C ILE A 25 0.95 -7.42 -8.81
N THR A 26 1.93 -6.60 -9.17
CA THR A 26 3.18 -6.46 -8.44
C THR A 26 3.35 -5.01 -7.97
N PRO A 27 4.14 -4.77 -6.92
CA PRO A 27 4.53 -3.42 -6.55
C PRO A 27 5.03 -2.62 -7.78
N PRO A 28 4.73 -1.30 -7.86
CA PRO A 28 4.10 -0.44 -6.87
C PRO A 28 2.55 -0.49 -6.85
N LEU A 29 1.93 -1.43 -7.57
CA LEU A 29 0.49 -1.68 -7.44
C LEU A 29 0.18 -2.40 -6.12
N ILE A 30 -1.01 -2.15 -5.60
CA ILE A 30 -1.48 -2.71 -4.33
C ILE A 30 -2.18 -4.03 -4.61
N ASN A 31 -1.78 -5.11 -3.94
CA ASN A 31 -2.44 -6.41 -4.03
C ASN A 31 -3.37 -6.67 -2.84
N VAL A 32 -4.02 -7.83 -2.82
CA VAL A 32 -5.01 -8.21 -1.80
C VAL A 32 -4.37 -8.26 -0.42
N ASP A 33 -3.18 -8.84 -0.30
CA ASP A 33 -2.43 -8.90 0.96
C ASP A 33 -2.18 -7.50 1.56
N ASP A 34 -1.81 -6.53 0.72
CA ASP A 34 -1.59 -5.14 1.17
C ASP A 34 -2.84 -4.54 1.81
N VAL A 35 -4.00 -4.73 1.18
CA VAL A 35 -5.29 -4.22 1.68
C VAL A 35 -5.70 -4.95 2.97
N LEU A 36 -5.49 -6.27 3.04
CA LEU A 36 -5.72 -7.03 4.27
C LEU A 36 -4.80 -6.53 5.39
N ARG A 37 -3.50 -6.38 5.14
CA ARG A 37 -2.55 -5.84 6.12
C ARG A 37 -2.99 -4.48 6.63
N ALA A 38 -3.36 -3.56 5.74
CA ALA A 38 -3.88 -2.25 6.12
C ALA A 38 -5.11 -2.36 7.03
N HIS A 39 -6.07 -3.21 6.67
CA HIS A 39 -7.31 -3.38 7.42
C HIS A 39 -7.08 -3.92 8.85
N TYR A 40 -6.23 -4.95 8.99
CA TYR A 40 -5.91 -5.53 10.28
C TYR A 40 -5.07 -4.58 11.16
N LEU A 41 -4.15 -3.81 10.57
CA LEU A 41 -3.40 -2.78 11.30
C LEU A 41 -4.31 -1.65 11.81
N ILE A 42 -5.27 -1.21 11.00
CA ILE A 42 -6.29 -0.25 11.41
C ILE A 42 -7.13 -0.82 12.56
N SER A 43 -7.55 -2.07 12.44
CA SER A 43 -8.36 -2.75 13.47
C SER A 43 -7.63 -2.85 14.81
N ASP A 44 -6.37 -3.30 14.80
CA ASP A 44 -5.53 -3.37 16.00
C ASP A 44 -5.31 -1.98 16.62
N TYR A 45 -5.00 -0.98 15.80
CA TYR A 45 -4.72 0.36 16.30
C TYR A 45 -5.95 0.97 17.00
N PHE A 46 -7.12 0.93 16.36
CA PHE A 46 -8.31 1.59 16.91
C PHE A 46 -9.00 0.78 18.01
N SER A 47 -8.89 -0.55 18.00
CA SER A 47 -9.40 -1.40 19.09
C SER A 47 -8.82 -1.03 20.46
N LYS A 48 -7.58 -0.52 20.49
CA LYS A 48 -6.87 -0.07 21.71
C LYS A 48 -7.30 1.32 22.18
N THR A 49 -8.10 2.05 21.40
CA THR A 49 -8.42 3.48 21.64
C THR A 49 -9.88 3.74 22.01
N GLU A 50 -10.58 2.74 22.56
CA GLU A 50 -12.02 2.73 22.90
C GLU A 50 -12.98 2.72 21.69
N GLU A 51 -12.46 2.59 20.47
CA GLU A 51 -13.24 2.45 19.25
C GLU A 51 -13.18 1.01 18.74
N GLY A 52 -14.18 0.19 19.09
CA GLY A 52 -14.34 -1.13 18.48
C GLY A 52 -14.54 -0.99 16.96
N ILE A 53 -13.75 -1.73 16.17
CA ILE A 53 -13.95 -1.97 14.74
C ILE A 53 -14.36 -3.43 14.60
N LEU A 54 -15.44 -3.70 13.87
CA LEU A 54 -15.74 -5.07 13.46
C LEU A 54 -14.78 -5.48 12.33
N CYS A 55 -13.68 -6.11 12.72
CA CYS A 55 -12.63 -6.56 11.80
C CYS A 55 -13.12 -7.73 10.95
N GLY A 56 -12.73 -7.75 9.68
CA GLY A 56 -12.94 -8.89 8.79
C GLY A 56 -13.51 -8.51 7.42
N VAL A 57 -13.25 -9.38 6.45
CA VAL A 57 -13.74 -9.25 5.08
C VAL A 57 -15.21 -9.66 5.03
N ARG A 58 -16.07 -8.73 4.62
CA ARG A 58 -17.49 -8.96 4.37
C ARG A 58 -17.72 -9.63 3.01
N SER A 59 -16.99 -9.20 1.98
CA SER A 59 -17.15 -9.73 0.62
C SER A 59 -15.79 -9.81 -0.10
N PRO A 60 -15.27 -11.03 -0.30
CA PRO A 60 -14.10 -11.29 -1.15
C PRO A 60 -14.23 -10.69 -2.55
N ASP A 61 -15.37 -10.87 -3.21
CA ASP A 61 -15.58 -10.40 -4.58
C ASP A 61 -15.48 -8.88 -4.69
N LEU A 62 -16.01 -8.16 -3.68
CA LEU A 62 -15.92 -6.71 -3.63
C LEU A 62 -14.49 -6.22 -3.36
N LEU A 63 -13.69 -6.98 -2.59
CA LEU A 63 -12.26 -6.71 -2.40
C LEU A 63 -11.49 -6.91 -3.70
N TYR A 64 -11.63 -8.07 -4.35
CA TYR A 64 -10.99 -8.37 -5.64
C TYR A 64 -11.42 -7.39 -6.73
N SER A 65 -12.69 -7.01 -6.74
CA SER A 65 -13.22 -5.98 -7.64
C SER A 65 -12.54 -4.63 -7.41
N ALA A 66 -12.28 -4.23 -6.17
CA ALA A 66 -11.60 -2.96 -5.88
C ALA A 66 -10.12 -2.98 -6.30
N VAL A 67 -9.41 -4.07 -5.97
CA VAL A 67 -7.99 -4.25 -6.28
C VAL A 67 -7.74 -4.30 -7.79
N SER A 68 -8.57 -5.04 -8.53
CA SER A 68 -8.41 -5.23 -9.98
C SER A 68 -8.66 -3.96 -10.81
N ARG A 69 -9.25 -2.90 -10.24
CA ARG A 69 -9.47 -1.61 -10.93
C ARG A 69 -8.19 -0.99 -11.47
N GLN A 70 -7.06 -1.28 -10.82
CA GLN A 70 -5.73 -0.81 -11.20
C GLN A 70 -5.28 -1.34 -12.57
N ILE A 71 -5.77 -2.52 -12.95
CA ILE A 71 -5.31 -3.25 -14.14
C ILE A 71 -6.39 -3.36 -15.24
N VAL A 72 -7.42 -2.52 -15.19
CA VAL A 72 -8.47 -2.50 -16.22
C VAL A 72 -7.89 -1.98 -17.54
N GLY A 73 -8.11 -2.71 -18.63
CA GLY A 73 -7.61 -2.38 -19.96
C GLY A 73 -8.21 -3.28 -21.04
N THR A 74 -7.82 -3.07 -22.29
CA THR A 74 -8.18 -3.92 -23.43
C THR A 74 -6.91 -4.29 -24.19
N GLY A 75 -6.62 -5.58 -24.33
CA GLY A 75 -5.35 -6.04 -24.91
C GLY A 75 -4.17 -5.52 -24.09
N ASN A 76 -3.26 -4.79 -24.75
CA ASN A 76 -2.11 -4.16 -24.10
C ASN A 76 -2.36 -2.71 -23.65
N ASP A 77 -3.56 -2.17 -23.90
CA ASP A 77 -3.89 -0.78 -23.59
C ASP A 77 -4.58 -0.70 -22.22
N MET A 78 -3.85 -0.17 -21.25
CA MET A 78 -4.35 0.04 -19.88
C MET A 78 -5.19 1.32 -19.81
N LYS A 79 -6.36 1.24 -19.17
CA LYS A 79 -7.23 2.41 -18.94
C LYS A 79 -6.54 3.48 -18.10
N TYR A 80 -5.73 3.06 -17.12
CA TYR A 80 -4.99 3.94 -16.24
C TYR A 80 -3.49 3.59 -16.29
N SER A 81 -2.68 4.54 -16.75
CA SER A 81 -1.21 4.38 -16.83
C SER A 81 -0.46 5.39 -15.96
N ASN A 82 -1.11 6.51 -15.60
CA ASN A 82 -0.52 7.48 -14.69
C ASN A 82 -0.63 6.98 -13.24
N PRO A 83 0.45 7.06 -12.43
CA PRO A 83 0.44 6.66 -11.02
C PRO A 83 -0.71 7.23 -10.19
N LEU A 84 -1.08 8.50 -10.42
CA LEU A 84 -2.15 9.15 -9.66
C LEU A 84 -3.54 8.71 -10.09
N ASP A 85 -3.74 8.36 -11.36
CA ASP A 85 -4.98 7.77 -11.85
C ASP A 85 -5.19 6.36 -11.28
N ILE A 86 -4.10 5.59 -11.16
CA ILE A 86 -4.08 4.27 -10.53
C ILE A 86 -4.45 4.37 -9.04
N CYS A 87 -3.81 5.29 -8.31
CA CYS A 87 -4.17 5.59 -6.92
C CYS A 87 -5.65 6.00 -6.79
N ALA A 88 -6.13 6.85 -7.70
CA ALA A 88 -7.49 7.35 -7.67
C ALA A 88 -8.54 6.25 -7.88
N THR A 89 -8.33 5.36 -8.85
CA THR A 89 -9.31 4.30 -9.15
C THR A 89 -9.34 3.23 -8.06
N LEU A 90 -8.18 2.87 -7.48
CA LEU A 90 -8.11 1.94 -6.35
C LEU A 90 -8.80 2.55 -5.12
N PHE A 91 -8.46 3.78 -4.78
CA PHE A 91 -9.06 4.48 -3.63
C PHE A 91 -10.58 4.58 -3.77
N PHE A 92 -11.07 4.97 -4.94
CA PHE A 92 -12.51 4.99 -5.22
C PHE A 92 -13.16 3.63 -4.99
N GLY A 93 -12.57 2.56 -5.55
CA GLY A 93 -13.06 1.19 -5.39
C GLY A 93 -13.14 0.77 -3.93
N LEU A 94 -12.06 0.97 -3.17
CA LEU A 94 -12.00 0.58 -1.76
C LEU A 94 -13.00 1.35 -0.89
N VAL A 95 -13.23 2.63 -1.16
CA VAL A 95 -14.23 3.42 -0.44
C VAL A 95 -15.66 2.96 -0.76
N LYS A 96 -15.96 2.63 -2.02
CA LYS A 96 -17.34 2.34 -2.48
C LYS A 96 -17.77 0.88 -2.35
N ASN A 97 -16.84 -0.06 -2.46
CA ASN A 97 -17.16 -1.48 -2.54
C ASN A 97 -17.52 -2.09 -1.18
N HIS A 98 -17.25 -1.42 -0.06
CA HIS A 98 -17.59 -1.90 1.30
C HIS A 98 -17.19 -3.37 1.54
N ALA A 99 -15.97 -3.72 1.14
CA ALA A 99 -15.48 -5.10 1.18
C ALA A 99 -15.27 -5.64 2.62
N PHE A 100 -15.19 -4.75 3.61
CA PHE A 100 -15.02 -5.08 5.02
C PHE A 100 -16.29 -4.81 5.82
N HIS A 101 -16.44 -5.49 6.96
CA HIS A 101 -17.58 -5.28 7.86
C HIS A 101 -17.61 -3.86 8.45
N ASP A 102 -16.44 -3.29 8.74
CA ASP A 102 -16.25 -1.92 9.21
C ASP A 102 -14.85 -1.42 8.75
N GLY A 103 -14.54 -0.14 8.94
CA GLY A 103 -13.24 0.43 8.66
C GLY A 103 -12.92 0.60 7.18
N ASN A 104 -13.91 0.60 6.29
CA ASN A 104 -13.70 0.67 4.84
C ASN A 104 -13.03 1.99 4.45
N LYS A 105 -13.55 3.13 4.94
CA LYS A 105 -12.97 4.45 4.66
C LYS A 105 -11.55 4.60 5.21
N ARG A 106 -11.30 4.05 6.40
CA ARG A 106 -9.98 4.08 7.07
C ARG A 106 -8.96 3.25 6.30
N THR A 107 -9.34 2.03 5.91
CA THR A 107 -8.51 1.11 5.13
C THR A 107 -8.19 1.73 3.76
N ALA A 108 -9.19 2.27 3.07
CA ALA A 108 -9.00 2.93 1.78
C ALA A 108 -8.05 4.13 1.86
N LEU A 109 -8.20 4.98 2.89
CA LEU A 109 -7.29 6.12 3.08
C LEU A 109 -5.86 5.65 3.37
N LEU A 110 -5.68 4.66 4.24
CA LEU A 110 -4.36 4.13 4.54
C LEU A 110 -3.68 3.55 3.28
N ILE A 111 -4.42 2.82 2.46
CA ILE A 111 -3.92 2.26 1.19
C ILE A 111 -3.57 3.36 0.19
N LEU A 112 -4.39 4.41 0.07
CA LEU A 112 -4.06 5.56 -0.78
C LEU A 112 -2.74 6.19 -0.35
N LEU A 113 -2.57 6.44 0.95
CA LEU A 113 -1.33 7.02 1.49
C LEU A 113 -0.14 6.10 1.23
N TYR A 114 -0.28 4.79 1.47
CA TYR A 114 0.77 3.81 1.24
C TYR A 114 1.17 3.74 -0.23
N GLN A 115 0.21 3.63 -1.15
CA GLN A 115 0.49 3.58 -2.59
C GLN A 115 1.15 4.87 -3.10
N LEU A 116 0.75 6.04 -2.59
CA LEU A 116 1.46 7.29 -2.89
C LEU A 116 2.92 7.22 -2.47
N THR A 117 3.22 6.65 -1.29
CA THR A 117 4.62 6.44 -0.88
C THR A 117 5.36 5.48 -1.79
N LEU A 118 4.69 4.44 -2.30
CA LEU A 118 5.29 3.52 -3.27
C LEU A 118 5.65 4.24 -4.59
N TYR A 119 4.82 5.17 -5.02
CA TYR A 119 5.11 6.05 -6.16
C TYR A 119 6.04 7.23 -5.85
N GLY A 120 6.69 7.24 -4.68
CA GLY A 120 7.63 8.30 -4.30
C GLY A 120 6.95 9.67 -4.12
N ARG A 121 5.66 9.68 -3.77
CA ARG A 121 4.87 10.88 -3.51
C ARG A 121 4.48 10.99 -2.04
N MET A 122 4.23 12.22 -1.61
CA MET A 122 3.65 12.51 -0.31
C MET A 122 2.59 13.59 -0.41
N VAL A 123 1.67 13.59 0.55
CA VAL A 123 0.64 14.61 0.68
C VAL A 123 1.29 15.91 1.17
N LYS A 124 0.97 17.02 0.50
CA LYS A 124 1.41 18.36 0.93
C LYS A 124 0.27 19.24 1.46
N CYS A 125 -0.99 18.81 1.31
CA CYS A 125 -2.13 19.54 1.86
C CYS A 125 -2.38 19.18 3.33
N LYS A 126 -3.25 19.95 3.98
CA LYS A 126 -3.71 19.64 5.35
C LYS A 126 -4.45 18.31 5.37
N ALA A 127 -4.27 17.53 6.43
CA ALA A 127 -4.88 16.21 6.57
C ALA A 127 -6.42 16.25 6.50
N SER A 128 -7.04 17.36 6.96
CA SER A 128 -8.49 17.60 6.83
C SER A 128 -8.99 17.64 5.38
N LYS A 129 -8.14 18.03 4.42
CA LYS A 129 -8.53 18.07 2.99
C LYS A 129 -8.65 16.66 2.41
N ILE A 130 -7.79 15.72 2.84
CA ILE A 130 -7.87 14.31 2.44
C ILE A 130 -9.01 13.58 3.14
N GLU A 131 -9.23 13.89 4.43
CA GLU A 131 -10.40 13.43 5.15
C GLU A 131 -11.69 13.82 4.41
N ARG A 132 -11.80 15.10 4.01
CA ARG A 132 -12.94 15.59 3.25
C ARG A 132 -13.11 14.87 1.91
N LEU A 133 -12.02 14.69 1.15
CA LEU A 133 -12.05 13.90 -0.09
C LEU A 133 -12.62 12.49 0.16
N THR A 134 -12.18 11.82 1.24
CA THR A 134 -12.66 10.48 1.58
C THR A 134 -14.17 10.45 1.84
N LEU A 135 -14.69 11.46 2.55
CA LEU A 135 -16.12 11.60 2.82
C LEU A 135 -16.92 11.93 1.55
N ASP A 136 -16.39 12.77 0.67
CA ASP A 136 -17.02 13.14 -0.60
C ASP A 136 -17.10 11.92 -1.54
N VAL A 137 -16.06 11.08 -1.59
CA VAL A 137 -16.09 9.80 -2.33
C VAL A 137 -17.14 8.85 -1.74
N ALA A 138 -17.14 8.66 -0.42
CA ALA A 138 -18.06 7.74 0.26
C ALA A 138 -19.52 8.12 0.02
N SER A 139 -19.84 9.40 0.20
CA SER A 139 -21.18 9.97 -0.03
C SER A 139 -21.50 10.16 -1.51
N THR A 140 -20.49 10.07 -2.39
CA THR A 140 -20.62 10.35 -3.83
C THR A 140 -21.21 11.74 -4.04
N ASN A 141 -20.62 12.72 -3.36
CA ASN A 141 -21.08 14.09 -3.34
C ASN A 141 -19.88 15.04 -3.25
N PHE A 142 -19.33 15.39 -4.42
CA PHE A 142 -18.21 16.32 -4.53
C PHE A 142 -18.74 17.75 -4.56
N GLN A 143 -18.82 18.39 -3.39
CA GLN A 143 -19.36 19.74 -3.25
C GLN A 143 -18.30 20.83 -3.31
N ASP A 144 -17.01 20.48 -3.29
CA ASP A 144 -15.93 21.45 -3.39
C ASP A 144 -16.05 22.19 -4.75
N PRO A 145 -16.19 23.53 -4.75
CA PRO A 145 -16.28 24.32 -5.97
C PRO A 145 -15.13 24.07 -6.95
N GLU A 146 -13.97 23.62 -6.46
CA GLU A 146 -12.81 23.24 -7.27
C GLU A 146 -13.12 22.14 -8.31
N TYR A 147 -14.14 21.30 -8.08
CA TYR A 147 -14.50 20.17 -8.93
C TYR A 147 -15.86 20.31 -9.60
N ARG A 148 -16.49 21.49 -9.52
CA ARG A 148 -17.86 21.72 -10.02
C ARG A 148 -18.04 21.36 -11.49
N ASP A 149 -17.05 21.65 -12.33
CA ASP A 149 -17.11 21.36 -13.77
C ASP A 149 -16.95 19.86 -14.09
N LEU A 150 -16.44 19.08 -13.14
CA LEU A 150 -16.22 17.63 -13.26
C LEU A 150 -17.35 16.81 -12.62
N TRP A 151 -18.22 17.43 -11.82
CA TRP A 151 -19.26 16.77 -11.04
C TRP A 151 -20.67 17.30 -11.36
N ASP A 152 -21.54 16.45 -11.90
CA ASP A 152 -22.96 16.75 -12.12
C ASP A 152 -23.85 15.77 -11.30
N PRO A 153 -24.38 16.20 -10.14
CA PRO A 153 -25.19 15.37 -9.26
C PRO A 153 -26.47 14.82 -9.92
N GLN A 154 -27.05 15.53 -10.91
CA GLN A 154 -28.33 15.17 -11.52
C GLN A 154 -28.22 13.95 -12.44
N ARG A 155 -27.00 13.54 -12.81
CA ARG A 155 -26.75 12.44 -13.76
C ARG A 155 -26.50 11.09 -13.11
N TYR A 156 -26.49 10.97 -11.78
CA TYR A 156 -26.06 9.74 -11.08
C TYR A 156 -27.05 8.56 -11.16
N ALA A 157 -28.33 8.82 -11.42
CA ALA A 157 -29.38 7.85 -11.06
C ALA A 157 -30.03 7.04 -12.21
N CYS A 158 -29.84 7.36 -13.49
CA CYS A 158 -30.83 6.92 -14.51
C CYS A 158 -30.38 5.85 -15.53
N SER A 159 -29.09 5.53 -15.69
CA SER A 159 -28.67 4.43 -16.60
C SER A 159 -27.32 3.81 -16.23
N LYS A 160 -27.02 2.61 -16.73
CA LYS A 160 -25.72 1.93 -16.53
C LYS A 160 -24.56 2.75 -17.11
N GLU A 161 -24.71 3.26 -18.33
CA GLU A 161 -23.73 4.14 -18.98
C GLU A 161 -23.48 5.41 -18.16
N LEU A 162 -24.52 6.01 -17.58
CA LEU A 162 -24.39 7.17 -16.71
C LEU A 162 -23.66 6.80 -15.41
N LYS A 163 -23.95 5.64 -14.80
CA LYS A 163 -23.23 5.17 -13.59
C LYS A 163 -21.73 4.95 -13.85
N GLU A 164 -21.38 4.36 -14.99
CA GLU A 164 -19.99 4.18 -15.42
C GLU A 164 -19.32 5.53 -15.67
N LYS A 165 -19.99 6.44 -16.41
CA LYS A 165 -19.49 7.81 -16.66
C LYS A 165 -19.27 8.59 -15.37
N ASN A 166 -20.14 8.43 -14.37
CA ASN A 166 -19.99 9.09 -13.08
C ASN A 166 -18.89 8.47 -12.21
N THR A 167 -18.68 7.15 -12.31
CA THR A 167 -17.53 6.49 -11.72
C THR A 167 -16.24 7.06 -12.30
N ASP A 168 -16.17 7.21 -13.62
CA ASP A 168 -15.01 7.78 -14.29
C ASP A 168 -14.80 9.27 -13.93
N ASN A 169 -15.88 10.05 -13.79
CA ASN A 169 -15.80 11.42 -13.28
C ASN A 169 -15.27 11.48 -11.84
N ALA A 170 -15.75 10.62 -10.94
CA ALA A 170 -15.27 10.55 -9.56
C ALA A 170 -13.78 10.20 -9.50
N VAL A 171 -13.34 9.19 -10.27
CA VAL A 171 -11.92 8.83 -10.38
C VAL A 171 -11.10 10.01 -10.92
N ARG A 172 -11.60 10.73 -11.94
CA ARG A 172 -10.94 11.91 -12.49
C ARG A 172 -10.80 13.03 -11.45
N ILE A 173 -11.84 13.30 -10.66
CA ILE A 173 -11.81 14.29 -9.57
C ILE A 173 -10.75 13.92 -8.53
N ILE A 174 -10.74 12.66 -8.07
CA ILE A 174 -9.75 12.18 -7.12
C ILE A 174 -8.34 12.35 -7.70
N SER A 175 -8.14 11.99 -8.97
CA SER A 175 -6.83 12.11 -9.60
C SER A 175 -6.35 13.56 -9.72
N GLU A 176 -7.23 14.50 -10.12
CA GLU A 176 -6.95 15.93 -10.13
C GLU A 176 -6.62 16.47 -8.73
N PHE A 177 -7.38 16.03 -7.72
CA PHE A 177 -7.06 16.32 -6.32
C PHE A 177 -5.63 15.86 -5.99
N LEU A 178 -5.29 14.61 -6.32
CA LEU A 178 -3.97 14.06 -6.00
C LEU A 178 -2.86 14.82 -6.73
N ARG A 179 -3.05 15.20 -8.00
CA ARG A 179 -2.08 16.00 -8.77
C ARG A 179 -1.76 17.32 -8.07
N LYS A 180 -2.79 18.02 -7.59
CA LYS A 180 -2.65 19.33 -6.93
C LYS A 180 -2.12 19.23 -5.50
N ASN A 181 -2.49 18.18 -4.77
CA ASN A 181 -2.30 18.09 -3.32
C ASN A 181 -1.21 17.09 -2.88
N THR A 182 -0.51 16.47 -3.81
CA THR A 182 0.65 15.62 -3.53
C THR A 182 1.88 16.12 -4.29
N GLU A 183 3.06 15.89 -3.73
CA GLU A 183 4.34 16.28 -4.30
C GLU A 183 5.30 15.11 -4.37
N LYS A 184 6.32 15.21 -5.22
CA LYS A 184 7.42 14.24 -5.22
C LYS A 184 8.15 14.35 -3.90
N ARG A 185 8.31 13.23 -3.21
CA ARG A 185 9.10 13.18 -2.00
C ARG A 185 10.58 13.21 -2.40
N THR A 186 11.33 14.19 -1.91
CA THR A 186 12.77 14.23 -2.10
C THR A 186 13.39 13.12 -1.25
N PHE A 187 13.86 12.05 -1.91
CA PHE A 187 14.55 10.95 -1.23
C PHE A 187 15.85 11.47 -0.61
N ARG A 188 15.87 11.66 0.71
CA ARG A 188 17.12 11.93 1.44
C ARG A 188 17.77 10.60 1.75
N TYR A 189 18.85 10.32 1.03
CA TYR A 189 19.73 9.20 1.33
C TYR A 189 20.28 9.36 2.76
N ARG A 190 19.94 8.42 3.64
CA ARG A 190 20.65 8.23 4.91
C ARG A 190 21.83 7.30 4.63
N SER A 191 23.00 7.58 5.21
CA SER A 191 24.08 6.60 5.15
C SER A 191 23.70 5.37 5.97
N VAL A 192 24.00 4.19 5.41
CA VAL A 192 23.66 2.90 5.98
C VAL A 192 24.91 2.03 6.00
N THR A 193 25.17 1.39 7.12
CA THR A 193 26.29 0.46 7.28
C THR A 193 25.95 -0.94 6.77
N TYR A 194 26.96 -1.76 6.47
CA TYR A 194 26.71 -3.18 6.14
C TYR A 194 26.03 -3.92 7.30
N LYS A 195 26.35 -3.57 8.56
CA LYS A 195 25.69 -4.12 9.74
C LYS A 195 24.19 -3.87 9.75
N GLU A 196 23.77 -2.63 9.50
CA GLU A 196 22.36 -2.26 9.40
C GLU A 196 21.67 -2.96 8.23
N LEU A 197 22.35 -3.07 7.08
CA LEU A 197 21.83 -3.77 5.90
C LEU A 197 21.61 -5.27 6.15
N ILE A 198 22.59 -5.95 6.73
CA ILE A 198 22.50 -7.37 7.07
C ILE A 198 21.35 -7.59 8.06
N SER A 199 21.29 -6.79 9.12
CA SER A 199 20.24 -6.89 10.15
C SER A 199 18.85 -6.66 9.56
N ALA A 200 18.71 -5.77 8.59
CA ALA A 200 17.44 -5.54 7.91
C ALA A 200 17.07 -6.73 7.00
N LEU A 201 17.99 -7.20 6.16
CA LEU A 201 17.75 -8.37 5.29
C LEU A 201 17.35 -9.61 6.10
N GLU A 202 18.04 -9.90 7.19
CA GLU A 202 17.74 -11.02 8.07
C GLU A 202 16.36 -10.89 8.73
N ARG A 203 15.97 -9.66 9.12
CA ARG A 203 14.63 -9.37 9.64
C ARG A 203 13.53 -9.72 8.64
N TYR A 204 13.78 -9.57 7.35
CA TYR A 204 12.86 -9.92 6.26
C TYR A 204 13.05 -11.37 5.76
N GLY A 205 13.72 -12.22 6.53
CA GLY A 205 13.81 -13.65 6.27
C GLY A 205 14.82 -14.04 5.19
N TYR A 206 15.70 -13.11 4.80
CA TYR A 206 16.86 -13.46 3.99
C TYR A 206 17.96 -14.05 4.87
N ILE A 207 18.77 -14.93 4.31
CA ILE A 207 20.00 -15.40 4.94
C ILE A 207 21.15 -14.66 4.28
N VAL A 208 21.98 -13.98 5.07
CA VAL A 208 23.13 -13.26 4.54
C VAL A 208 24.41 -13.95 4.95
N GLU A 209 25.27 -14.26 3.98
CA GLU A 209 26.61 -14.78 4.23
C GLU A 209 27.64 -13.75 3.76
N THR A 210 28.66 -13.53 4.57
CA THR A 210 29.77 -12.64 4.25
C THR A 210 31.10 -13.37 4.34
N GLY A 211 32.02 -13.05 3.44
CA GLY A 211 33.34 -13.69 3.37
C GLY A 211 34.06 -13.36 2.08
N ASN A 212 35.40 -13.33 2.10
CA ASN A 212 36.25 -13.07 0.92
C ASN A 212 35.86 -11.78 0.16
N GLY A 213 35.46 -10.73 0.88
CA GLY A 213 35.03 -9.46 0.25
C GLY A 213 33.68 -9.53 -0.45
N SER A 214 32.87 -10.56 -0.19
CA SER A 214 31.53 -10.77 -0.75
C SER A 214 30.46 -10.78 0.33
N LEU A 215 29.27 -10.30 -0.03
CA LEU A 215 28.00 -10.42 0.69
C LEU A 215 27.04 -11.12 -0.25
N GLN A 216 26.54 -12.28 0.16
CA GLN A 216 25.61 -13.12 -0.59
C GLN A 216 24.29 -13.20 0.17
N VAL A 217 23.18 -12.92 -0.51
CA VAL A 217 21.84 -12.90 0.06
C VAL A 217 21.04 -14.07 -0.50
N TYR A 218 20.48 -14.88 0.38
CA TYR A 218 19.73 -16.09 0.05
C TYR A 218 18.32 -16.04 0.60
N LYS A 219 17.41 -16.84 0.02
CA LYS A 219 16.07 -17.10 0.58
C LYS A 219 15.82 -18.61 0.60
N MET A 220 15.20 -19.11 1.67
CA MET A 220 14.75 -20.50 1.73
C MET A 220 13.51 -20.66 0.85
N THR A 221 13.54 -21.64 -0.04
CA THR A 221 12.40 -22.00 -0.90
C THR A 221 11.93 -23.40 -0.55
N LYS A 222 10.62 -23.59 -0.49
CA LYS A 222 10.02 -24.92 -0.36
C LYS A 222 9.58 -25.38 -1.74
N ASN A 223 10.04 -26.54 -2.16
CA ASN A 223 9.43 -27.24 -3.29
C ASN A 223 8.19 -27.97 -2.77
N ILE A 224 7.12 -28.01 -3.57
CA ILE A 224 5.81 -28.59 -3.21
C ILE A 224 5.97 -30.05 -2.70
N TRP A 225 7.00 -30.77 -3.16
CA TRP A 225 7.30 -32.15 -2.78
C TRP A 225 8.74 -32.38 -2.31
N GLY A 226 9.49 -31.32 -1.96
CA GLY A 226 10.93 -31.42 -1.71
C GLY A 226 11.41 -30.76 -0.42
N LYS A 227 12.62 -31.13 0.02
CA LYS A 227 13.28 -30.48 1.15
C LYS A 227 13.52 -28.99 0.83
N PRO A 228 13.37 -28.10 1.83
CA PRO A 228 13.60 -26.68 1.62
C PRO A 228 15.05 -26.44 1.17
N LYS A 229 15.22 -25.64 0.12
CA LYS A 229 16.52 -25.34 -0.50
C LYS A 229 16.86 -23.87 -0.32
N LYS A 230 18.12 -23.62 0.04
CA LYS A 230 18.74 -22.30 0.08
C LYS A 230 19.04 -21.84 -1.35
N VAL A 231 18.44 -20.73 -1.79
CA VAL A 231 18.59 -20.20 -3.16
C VAL A 231 19.21 -18.81 -3.09
N LEU A 232 20.29 -18.58 -3.84
CA LEU A 232 20.92 -17.26 -3.95
C LEU A 232 19.97 -16.31 -4.67
N ARG A 233 19.76 -15.13 -4.09
CA ARG A 233 18.89 -14.08 -4.63
C ARG A 233 19.67 -12.89 -5.16
N ALA A 234 20.72 -12.49 -4.45
CA ALA A 234 21.61 -11.42 -4.90
C ALA A 234 23.00 -11.54 -4.28
N ALA A 235 23.97 -10.86 -4.87
CA ALA A 235 25.31 -10.74 -4.33
C ALA A 235 25.87 -9.32 -4.54
N SER A 236 26.69 -8.87 -3.60
CA SER A 236 27.38 -7.58 -3.66
C SER A 236 28.74 -7.71 -2.98
N SER A 237 29.72 -6.88 -3.32
CA SER A 237 30.96 -6.85 -2.52
C SER A 237 30.70 -6.31 -1.11
N PHE A 238 31.49 -6.81 -0.16
CA PHE A 238 31.46 -6.55 1.27
C PHE A 238 32.79 -5.97 1.73
N HIS A 239 32.74 -4.95 2.60
CA HIS A 239 33.93 -4.20 3.02
C HIS A 239 34.08 -4.13 4.55
N GLY A 240 33.31 -4.93 5.28
CA GLY A 240 33.24 -4.92 6.74
C GLY A 240 31.97 -4.28 7.28
N GLU A 241 31.48 -4.78 8.41
CA GLU A 241 30.18 -4.45 8.98
C GLU A 241 29.99 -2.95 9.27
N ASN A 242 31.02 -2.30 9.82
CA ASN A 242 30.97 -0.90 10.22
C ASN A 242 31.21 0.08 9.05
N ARG A 243 31.43 -0.41 7.83
CA ARG A 243 31.59 0.45 6.64
C ARG A 243 30.24 0.81 6.06
N GLU A 244 30.16 2.02 5.51
CA GLU A 244 28.97 2.46 4.77
C GLU A 244 28.83 1.72 3.43
N VAL A 245 27.61 1.32 3.13
CA VAL A 245 27.23 0.81 1.82
C VAL A 245 27.09 1.99 0.89
N ARG A 246 27.78 1.99 -0.26
CA ARG A 246 27.65 3.09 -1.23
C ARG A 246 26.21 3.14 -1.78
N PRO A 247 25.60 4.32 -1.99
CA PRO A 247 24.21 4.44 -2.43
C PRO A 247 23.87 3.64 -3.69
N LYS A 248 24.74 3.69 -4.71
CA LYS A 248 24.55 2.94 -5.96
C LYS A 248 24.53 1.41 -5.75
N ARG A 249 25.35 0.94 -4.83
CA ARG A 249 25.47 -0.49 -4.49
C ARG A 249 24.27 -0.96 -3.71
N LEU A 250 23.84 -0.17 -2.73
CA LEU A 250 22.62 -0.45 -1.98
C LEU A 250 21.42 -0.51 -2.94
N ARG A 251 21.27 0.49 -3.81
CA ARG A 251 20.19 0.51 -4.79
C ARG A 251 20.16 -0.75 -5.65
N LYS A 252 21.29 -1.07 -6.28
CA LYS A 252 21.41 -2.28 -7.10
C LYS A 252 21.05 -3.55 -6.32
N LEU A 253 21.54 -3.70 -5.09
CA LEU A 253 21.22 -4.86 -4.27
C LEU A 253 19.72 -4.95 -3.95
N MET A 254 19.08 -3.83 -3.62
CA MET A 254 17.64 -3.78 -3.36
C MET A 254 16.82 -4.10 -4.62
N ASP A 255 17.23 -3.59 -5.79
CA ASP A 255 16.63 -3.89 -7.09
C ASP A 255 16.76 -5.39 -7.43
N ASP A 256 17.97 -5.95 -7.29
CA ASP A 256 18.24 -7.38 -7.55
C ASP A 256 17.42 -8.30 -6.61
N LEU A 257 16.98 -7.79 -5.45
CA LEU A 257 16.14 -8.50 -4.49
C LEU A 257 14.63 -8.22 -4.66
N GLY A 258 14.23 -7.32 -5.57
CA GLY A 258 12.85 -6.84 -5.73
C GLY A 258 12.36 -5.93 -4.60
N LEU A 259 13.24 -5.52 -3.69
CA LEU A 259 12.90 -4.74 -2.50
C LEU A 259 12.76 -3.24 -2.78
N SER A 260 13.25 -2.75 -3.92
CA SER A 260 13.11 -1.34 -4.27
C SER A 260 11.68 -0.96 -4.67
N GLU A 261 10.91 -1.92 -5.18
CA GLU A 261 9.49 -1.73 -5.51
C GLU A 261 8.63 -1.82 -4.24
N GLU A 262 8.97 -2.71 -3.31
CA GLU A 262 8.27 -2.90 -2.03
C GLU A 262 8.61 -1.78 -1.01
N TYR A 263 9.87 -1.33 -1.01
CA TYR A 263 10.38 -0.25 -0.17
C TYR A 263 11.06 0.84 -1.00
N PRO A 264 10.28 1.69 -1.70
CA PRO A 264 10.83 2.83 -2.44
C PRO A 264 11.60 3.81 -1.55
N ASN A 265 11.33 3.75 -0.24
CA ASN A 265 12.17 4.34 0.80
C ASN A 265 12.86 3.26 1.64
N TYR A 266 14.17 3.08 1.44
CA TYR A 266 14.93 2.10 2.22
C TYR A 266 14.96 2.39 3.72
N ASN A 267 14.66 3.61 4.20
CA ASN A 267 14.58 3.86 5.64
C ASN A 267 13.49 3.02 6.31
N ASP A 268 12.40 2.73 5.61
CA ASP A 268 11.33 1.89 6.16
C ASP A 268 11.80 0.43 6.26
N PHE A 269 12.51 -0.05 5.24
CA PHE A 269 13.22 -1.33 5.27
C PHE A 269 14.22 -1.41 6.46
N PHE A 270 15.07 -0.40 6.67
CA PHE A 270 16.06 -0.44 7.75
C PHE A 270 15.48 -0.25 9.16
N SER A 271 14.45 0.58 9.31
CA SER A 271 13.74 0.71 10.59
C SER A 271 13.09 -0.62 10.99
N GLY A 272 12.65 -1.40 10.00
CA GLY A 272 11.82 -2.59 10.15
C GLY A 272 10.51 -2.32 10.87
N ASP A 273 10.09 -1.06 10.87
CA ASP A 273 8.75 -0.63 11.20
C ASP A 273 7.84 -0.96 10.02
N GLU A 274 6.63 -1.41 10.32
CA GLU A 274 5.58 -1.55 9.31
C GLU A 274 5.26 -0.16 8.71
N PRO A 275 5.49 0.07 7.39
CA PRO A 275 5.33 1.41 6.79
C PRO A 275 3.93 1.99 7.02
N MET A 276 2.91 1.13 6.94
CA MET A 276 1.53 1.49 7.18
C MET A 276 1.27 1.89 8.65
N SER A 277 1.94 1.28 9.63
CA SER A 277 1.80 1.70 11.04
C SER A 277 2.32 3.12 11.29
N LYS A 278 3.38 3.55 10.60
CA LYS A 278 3.82 4.96 10.65
C LYS A 278 2.78 5.90 10.06
N LEU A 279 2.18 5.52 8.93
CA LEU A 279 1.11 6.29 8.31
C LEU A 279 -0.11 6.40 9.23
N ILE A 280 -0.49 5.32 9.93
CA ILE A 280 -1.58 5.36 10.91
C ILE A 280 -1.27 6.38 12.01
N ALA A 281 -0.07 6.37 12.59
CA ALA A 281 0.30 7.34 13.63
C ALA A 281 0.29 8.79 13.12
N VAL A 282 0.82 9.04 11.91
CA VAL A 282 0.84 10.39 11.31
C VAL A 282 -0.57 10.90 10.97
N TYR A 283 -1.46 10.00 10.54
CA TYR A 283 -2.82 10.33 10.09
C TYR A 283 -3.91 9.88 11.08
N GLU A 284 -3.56 9.71 12.36
CA GLU A 284 -4.46 9.22 13.41
C GLU A 284 -5.77 10.03 13.46
N GLY A 285 -5.65 11.35 13.56
CA GLY A 285 -6.80 12.25 13.67
C GLY A 285 -7.83 12.09 12.54
N PRO A 286 -7.42 12.23 11.26
CA PRO A 286 -8.27 11.93 10.11
C PRO A 286 -8.87 10.51 10.11
N LEU A 287 -8.05 9.49 10.37
CA LEU A 287 -8.50 8.09 10.37
C LEU A 287 -9.56 7.87 11.47
N LYS A 288 -9.38 8.44 12.65
CA LYS A 288 -10.35 8.40 13.76
C LYS A 288 -11.71 8.94 13.34
N ARG A 289 -11.74 10.11 12.67
CA ARG A 289 -12.99 10.75 12.20
C ARG A 289 -13.66 10.04 11.02
N LEU A 290 -12.98 9.10 10.36
CA LEU A 290 -13.50 8.31 9.24
C LEU A 290 -14.18 6.99 9.66
N LYS A 291 -14.64 6.86 10.90
CA LYS A 291 -15.43 5.70 11.34
C LYS A 291 -16.61 5.43 10.39
N ASP A 292 -16.91 4.17 10.07
CA ASP A 292 -18.16 3.84 9.38
C ASP A 292 -19.33 4.11 10.36
N LYS A 293 -20.41 4.70 9.84
CA LYS A 293 -21.61 5.00 10.61
C LYS A 293 -22.61 3.87 10.46
#